data_AF-A0A2H6ENQ8-F1
#
_entry.id   AF-A0A2H6ENQ8-F1
#
_cell.length_a   1.000
_cell.length_b   1.000
_cell.length_c   1.000
_cell.angle_alpha   90.00
_cell.angle_beta   90.00
_cell.angle_gamma   90.00
#
_symmetry.space_group_name_H-M   'P 1'
#
loop_
_entity.id
_entity.type
_entity.pdbx_description
1 polymer ?
#
loop_
_entity_poly.entity_id
_entity_poly.type
_entity_poly.pdbx_seq_one_letter_code
_entity_poly.pdbx_strand_id
1 'polypeptide(L)'
;MWERLEMENISNKHQAVVNEGLTSSSKSLLFLKRYFLTPSSAGIMGFAAFFSLILFTKLFSYVFGINSEFSLGIADVFNAAIGFVLVFSYKFLENFKTD
;
A
#
# COMPACT_ATOMS: atom_id res chain seq x y z
N MET A 1 45.28 12.74 -30.76
CA MET A 1 44.20 11.92 -31.36
C MET A 1 43.76 10.83 -30.39
N TRP A 2 44.70 10.08 -29.79
CA TRP A 2 44.44 9.05 -28.78
C TRP A 2 43.76 9.56 -27.49
N GLU A 3 44.14 10.72 -26.98
CA GLU A 3 43.52 11.30 -25.77
C GLU A 3 42.03 11.65 -25.94
N ARG A 4 41.57 11.96 -27.17
CA ARG A 4 40.13 12.19 -27.41
C ARG A 4 39.32 10.90 -27.27
N LEU A 5 39.89 9.78 -27.68
CA LEU A 5 39.22 8.48 -27.61
C LEU A 5 39.10 7.99 -26.16
N GLU A 6 40.10 8.27 -25.32
CA GLU A 6 40.02 8.00 -23.88
C GLU A 6 38.94 8.85 -23.21
N MET A 7 38.88 10.15 -23.52
CA MET A 7 37.86 11.04 -22.94
C MET A 7 36.44 10.65 -23.35
N GLU A 8 36.24 10.22 -24.59
CA GLU A 8 34.94 9.74 -25.07
C GLU A 8 34.54 8.42 -24.39
N ASN A 9 35.48 7.48 -24.21
CA ASN A 9 35.24 6.22 -23.53
C ASN A 9 34.90 6.42 -22.04
N ILE A 10 35.60 7.33 -21.36
CA ILE A 10 35.33 7.67 -19.95
C ILE A 10 33.95 8.30 -19.80
N SER A 11 33.57 9.22 -20.70
CA SER A 11 32.24 9.84 -20.71
C SER A 11 31.13 8.81 -20.91
N ASN A 12 31.27 7.92 -21.90
CA ASN A 12 30.29 6.87 -22.20
C ASN A 12 30.13 5.89 -21.03
N LYS A 13 31.24 5.52 -20.37
CA LYS A 13 31.21 4.65 -19.19
C LYS A 13 30.52 5.33 -18.01
N HIS A 14 30.71 6.63 -17.82
CA HIS A 14 30.04 7.40 -16.77
C HIS A 14 28.52 7.47 -17.02
N GLN A 15 28.09 7.69 -18.26
CA GLN A 15 26.67 7.70 -18.62
C GLN A 15 25.99 6.33 -18.43
N ALA A 16 26.69 5.24 -18.71
CA ALA A 16 26.17 3.89 -18.48
C ALA A 16 25.89 3.61 -16.99
N VAL A 17 26.82 3.97 -16.09
CA VAL A 17 26.68 3.78 -14.64
C VAL A 17 25.54 4.64 -14.06
N VAL A 18 25.40 5.89 -14.54
CA VAL A 18 24.31 6.78 -14.11
C VAL A 18 22.94 6.23 -14.54
N ASN A 19 22.82 5.70 -15.76
CA ASN A 19 21.58 5.08 -16.24
C ASN A 19 21.24 3.78 -15.48
N GLU A 20 22.24 2.97 -15.11
CA GLU A 20 22.01 1.78 -14.27
C GLU A 20 21.52 2.15 -12.85
N GLY A 21 22.07 3.21 -12.25
CA GLY A 21 21.59 3.73 -10.97
C GLY A 21 20.13 4.24 -11.02
N LEU A 22 19.78 4.98 -12.07
CA LEU A 22 18.42 5.51 -12.28
C LEU A 22 17.39 4.40 -12.59
N THR A 23 17.79 3.36 -13.34
CA THR A 23 16.92 2.22 -13.65
C THR A 23 16.72 1.29 -12.44
N SER A 24 17.73 1.13 -11.58
CA SER A 24 17.60 0.37 -10.32
C SER A 24 16.66 1.05 -9.32
N SER A 25 16.81 2.37 -9.15
CA SER A 25 15.92 3.17 -8.28
C SER A 25 14.47 3.16 -8.77
N SER A 26 14.24 3.35 -10.07
CA SER A 26 12.89 3.32 -10.65
C SER A 26 12.23 1.95 -10.60
N LYS A 27 12.98 0.84 -10.74
CA LYS A 27 12.47 -0.53 -10.53
C LYS A 27 12.03 -0.76 -9.08
N SER A 28 12.79 -0.29 -8.09
CA SER A 28 12.43 -0.44 -6.67
C SER A 28 11.14 0.30 -6.30
N LEU A 29 10.92 1.49 -6.86
CA LEU A 29 9.68 2.26 -6.68
C LEU A 29 8.48 1.58 -7.35
N LEU A 30 8.67 0.98 -8.52
CA LEU A 30 7.65 0.19 -9.21
C LEU A 30 7.24 -1.05 -8.41
N PHE A 31 8.21 -1.75 -7.82
CA PHE A 31 7.96 -2.86 -6.89
C PHE A 31 7.19 -2.39 -5.65
N LEU A 32 7.65 -1.35 -4.95
CA LEU A 32 6.98 -0.86 -3.75
C LEU A 32 5.53 -0.44 -4.03
N LYS A 33 5.30 0.23 -5.17
CA LYS A 33 3.96 0.64 -5.57
C LYS A 33 3.04 -0.55 -5.83
N ARG A 34 3.52 -1.56 -6.56
CA ARG A 34 2.72 -2.72 -6.98
C ARG A 34 2.39 -3.66 -5.82
N TYR A 35 3.37 -3.98 -4.96
CA TYR A 35 3.18 -4.96 -3.88
C TYR A 35 2.80 -4.35 -2.54
N PHE A 36 3.02 -3.05 -2.33
CA PHE A 36 2.72 -2.42 -1.04
C PHE A 36 1.65 -1.33 -1.15
N LEU A 37 1.81 -0.31 -2.00
CA LEU A 37 0.82 0.78 -2.07
C LEU A 37 -0.55 0.30 -2.57
N THR A 38 -0.59 -0.53 -3.62
CA THR A 38 -1.86 -1.01 -4.19
C THR A 38 -2.64 -1.88 -3.19
N PRO A 39 -2.02 -2.88 -2.52
CA PRO A 39 -2.72 -3.63 -1.48
C PRO A 39 -3.07 -2.77 -0.26
N SER A 40 -2.21 -1.82 0.15
CA SER A 40 -2.49 -0.93 1.27
C SER A 40 -3.71 -0.04 1.03
N SER A 41 -3.87 0.55 -0.16
CA SER A 41 -5.05 1.38 -0.45
C SER A 41 -6.34 0.56 -0.40
N ALA A 42 -6.31 -0.66 -0.93
CA ALA A 42 -7.43 -1.59 -0.85
C ALA A 42 -7.71 -2.04 0.59
N GLY A 43 -6.68 -2.30 1.39
CA GLY A 43 -6.80 -2.56 2.82
C GLY A 43 -7.50 -1.43 3.55
N ILE A 44 -7.12 -0.17 3.31
CA ILE A 44 -7.78 1.00 3.93
C ILE A 44 -9.27 1.05 3.54
N MET A 45 -9.62 0.70 2.30
CA MET A 45 -11.02 0.60 1.88
C MET A 45 -11.76 -0.52 2.64
N GLY A 46 -11.12 -1.67 2.84
CA GLY A 46 -11.64 -2.77 3.66
C GLY A 46 -11.88 -2.37 5.12
N PHE A 47 -10.94 -1.64 5.71
CA PHE A 47 -11.07 -1.05 7.04
C PHE A 47 -12.28 -0.11 7.12
N ALA A 48 -12.38 0.84 6.18
CA ALA A 48 -13.45 1.83 6.17
C ALA A 48 -14.83 1.17 6.05
N ALA A 49 -14.96 0.12 5.24
CA ALA A 49 -16.20 -0.64 5.09
C ALA A 49 -16.59 -1.35 6.41
N PHE A 50 -15.66 -2.06 7.04
CA PHE A 50 -15.90 -2.74 8.31
C PHE A 50 -16.17 -1.78 9.46
N PHE A 51 -15.40 -0.69 9.55
CA PHE A 51 -15.60 0.33 10.55
C PHE A 51 -16.97 1.00 10.40
N SER A 52 -17.38 1.29 9.16
CA SER A 52 -18.72 1.81 8.87
C SER A 52 -19.79 0.82 9.33
N LEU A 53 -19.62 -0.48 9.08
CA LEU A 53 -20.56 -1.50 9.55
C LEU A 53 -20.70 -1.47 11.08
N ILE A 54 -19.58 -1.46 11.81
CA ILE A 54 -19.59 -1.40 13.28
C ILE A 54 -20.27 -0.12 13.78
N LEU A 55 -19.97 1.01 13.15
CA LEU A 55 -20.56 2.30 13.47
C LEU A 55 -22.08 2.26 13.25
N PHE A 56 -22.53 1.71 12.12
CA PHE A 56 -23.95 1.50 11.83
C PHE A 56 -24.60 0.59 12.86
N THR A 57 -24.01 -0.57 13.16
CA THR A 57 -24.58 -1.51 14.13
C THR A 57 -24.73 -0.85 15.51
N LYS A 58 -23.72 -0.13 15.99
CA LYS A 58 -23.80 0.56 17.29
C LYS A 58 -24.80 1.71 17.28
N LEU A 59 -24.86 2.46 16.19
CA LEU A 59 -25.84 3.52 16.02
C LEU A 59 -27.26 2.96 16.04
N PHE A 60 -27.50 1.86 15.33
CA PHE A 60 -28.78 1.14 15.38
C PHE A 60 -29.09 0.67 16.80
N SER A 61 -28.17 -0.02 17.48
CA SER A 61 -28.41 -0.47 18.86
C SER A 61 -28.75 0.67 19.82
N TYR A 62 -28.18 1.85 19.63
CA TYR A 62 -28.53 3.05 20.41
C TYR A 62 -29.92 3.58 20.04
N VAL A 63 -30.25 3.71 18.75
CA VAL A 63 -31.57 4.18 18.28
C VAL A 63 -32.70 3.26 18.71
N PHE A 64 -32.47 1.95 18.73
CA PHE A 64 -33.46 0.97 19.21
C PHE A 64 -33.53 0.85 20.73
N GLY A 65 -32.73 1.63 21.48
CA GLY A 65 -32.74 1.64 22.94
C GLY A 65 -32.20 0.36 23.59
N ILE A 66 -31.45 -0.45 22.84
CA ILE A 66 -30.80 -1.66 23.36
C ILE A 66 -29.64 -1.26 24.28
N ASN A 67 -28.88 -0.24 23.85
CA ASN A 67 -27.82 0.36 24.64
C ASN A 67 -28.23 1.78 25.06
N SER A 68 -28.03 2.13 26.33
CA SER A 68 -28.35 3.45 26.88
C SER A 68 -27.44 4.56 26.37
N GLU A 69 -26.25 4.20 25.89
CA GLU A 69 -25.22 5.14 25.44
C GLU A 69 -24.59 4.69 24.13
N PHE A 70 -24.29 5.65 23.26
CA PHE A 70 -23.47 5.41 22.07
C PHE A 70 -21.99 5.54 22.45
N SER A 71 -21.29 4.41 22.50
CA SER A 71 -19.86 4.36 22.81
C SER A 71 -19.09 3.54 21.77
N LEU A 72 -18.12 4.19 21.12
CA LEU A 72 -17.11 3.58 20.26
C LEU A 72 -15.82 3.44 21.06
N GLY A 73 -15.39 2.20 21.28
CA GLY A 73 -14.17 1.88 22.00
C GLY A 73 -13.03 1.52 21.05
N ILE A 74 -11.81 1.47 21.60
CA ILE A 74 -10.63 1.07 20.84
C ILE A 74 -10.75 -0.36 20.30
N ALA A 75 -11.48 -1.24 21.00
CA ALA A 75 -11.77 -2.61 20.55
C ALA A 75 -12.53 -2.63 19.21
N ASP A 76 -13.40 -1.65 18.94
CA ASP A 76 -14.12 -1.55 17.68
C ASP A 76 -13.18 -1.22 16.51
N VAL A 77 -12.17 -0.39 16.78
CA VAL A 77 -11.12 -0.06 15.80
C VAL A 77 -10.27 -1.30 15.49
N PHE A 78 -9.88 -2.05 16.52
CA PHE A 78 -9.17 -3.33 16.33
C PHE A 78 -10.03 -4.35 15.57
N ASN A 79 -11.33 -4.43 15.84
CA ASN A 79 -12.25 -5.28 15.09
C ASN A 79 -12.36 -4.82 13.62
N ALA A 80 -12.40 -3.52 13.35
CA ALA A 80 -12.38 -3.00 11.98
C ALA A 80 -11.05 -3.27 11.25
N ALA A 81 -9.94 -3.38 11.97
CA ALA A 81 -8.64 -3.73 11.39
C ALA A 81 -8.63 -5.13 10.73
N ILE A 82 -9.55 -6.02 11.09
CA ILE A 82 -9.74 -7.29 10.37
C ILE A 82 -10.11 -7.03 8.91
N GLY A 83 -10.97 -6.04 8.64
CA GLY A 83 -11.31 -5.62 7.28
C GLY A 83 -10.10 -5.15 6.48
N PHE A 84 -9.17 -4.43 7.14
CA PHE A 84 -7.89 -4.08 6.55
C PHE A 84 -7.10 -5.32 6.15
N VAL A 85 -6.85 -6.20 7.11
CA VAL A 85 -5.97 -7.36 6.93
C VAL A 85 -6.51 -8.30 5.85
N LEU A 86 -7.83 -8.54 5.81
CA LEU A 86 -8.45 -9.42 4.81
C LEU A 86 -8.29 -8.87 3.39
N VAL A 87 -8.68 -7.61 3.17
CA VAL A 87 -8.64 -7.02 1.82
C VAL A 87 -7.19 -6.77 1.37
N PHE A 88 -6.34 -6.33 2.28
CA PHE A 88 -4.90 -6.20 2.04
C PHE A 88 -4.32 -7.54 1.62
N SER A 89 -4.55 -8.61 2.38
CA SER A 89 -3.97 -9.93 2.09
C SER A 89 -4.49 -10.47 0.76
N TYR A 90 -5.78 -10.32 0.47
CA TYR A 90 -6.35 -10.72 -0.81
C TYR A 90 -5.67 -10.02 -1.99
N LYS A 91 -5.54 -8.69 -1.93
CA LYS A 91 -4.88 -7.90 -2.99
C LYS A 91 -3.39 -8.11 -3.06
N PHE A 92 -2.74 -8.37 -1.93
CA PHE A 92 -1.34 -8.73 -1.86
C PHE A 92 -1.11 -10.05 -2.60
N LEU A 93 -1.84 -11.11 -2.23
CA LEU A 93 -1.74 -12.43 -2.89
C LEU A 93 -2.13 -12.37 -4.37
N GLU A 94 -3.09 -11.55 -4.76
CA GLU A 94 -3.47 -11.37 -6.17
C GLU A 94 -2.32 -10.79 -7.00
N ASN A 95 -1.58 -9.81 -6.46
CA ASN A 95 -0.41 -9.26 -7.13
C ASN A 95 0.72 -10.28 -7.29
N PHE A 96 0.86 -11.26 -6.38
CA PHE A 96 1.84 -12.35 -6.54
C PHE A 96 1.46 -13.39 -7.60
N LYS A 97 0.17 -13.53 -7.94
CA LYS A 97 -0.25 -14.48 -9.00
C LYS A 97 -0.03 -13.96 -10.42
N THR A 98 0.27 -12.66 -10.55
CA THR A 98 0.34 -11.99 -11.85
C THR A 98 1.77 -11.96 -12.42
N ASP A 99 2.76 -12.47 -11.67
CA ASP A 99 4.13 -12.71 -12.13
C ASP A 99 4.45 -14.21 -12.07
#